data_AF-X1USZ8-F1
#
_entry.id   AF-X1USZ8-F1
#
_cell.length_a   1.000
_cell.length_b   1.000
_cell.length_c   1.000
_cell.angle_alpha   90.00
_cell.angle_beta   90.00
_cell.angle_gamma   90.00
#
_symmetry.space_group_name_H-M   'P 1'
#
loop_
_entity.id
_entity.type
_entity.pdbx_description
1 polymer ?
#
loop_
_entity_poly.entity_id
_entity_poly.type
_entity_poly.pdbx_seq_one_letter_code
_entity_poly.pdbx_strand_id
1 'polypeptide(L)'
;HSINETVPPKSKYRKFFLSAFSNILKPTSVWLTKSIKPQVDPFKKPADVMESFTKQVKMMCDANNENVLTKKTKIKIENINFLNKKINGSFVDLIITSPPYVTSYEYADLHQLSTLWLDFAEDYRSLREGTIGSLYHNSNFAKDIKELNKTGEKIVFQLYNYDKRKAKSAAKYFVDIQKSVYKAFDILNGNSLAFFVIGNTEYKSVRIDNAKHLVESMMLAGFEGIEVTKRKISKKILTP
;
A
#
# COMPACT_ATOMS: atom_id res chain seq x y z
N HIS A 1 -12.60 4.56 -23.75
CA HIS A 1 -13.62 4.71 -22.68
C HIS A 1 -14.50 5.90 -22.96
N SER A 2 -15.82 5.75 -22.95
CA SER A 2 -16.78 6.85 -23.20
C SER A 2 -16.58 8.05 -22.26
N ILE A 3 -16.00 7.85 -21.07
CA ILE A 3 -15.56 8.94 -20.17
C ILE A 3 -14.53 9.86 -20.86
N ASN A 4 -13.57 9.32 -21.62
CA ASN A 4 -12.54 10.12 -22.28
C ASN A 4 -13.12 10.94 -23.46
N GLU A 5 -14.20 10.46 -24.07
CA GLU A 5 -14.92 11.12 -25.16
C GLU A 5 -15.90 12.19 -24.65
N THR A 6 -16.55 11.94 -23.52
CA THR A 6 -17.59 12.82 -22.96
C THR A 6 -17.09 13.80 -21.92
N VAL A 7 -15.96 13.50 -21.24
CA VAL A 7 -15.40 14.33 -20.18
C VAL A 7 -14.03 14.88 -20.60
N PRO A 8 -13.95 16.19 -20.89
CA PRO A 8 -12.71 16.82 -21.37
C PRO A 8 -11.53 16.56 -20.41
N PRO A 9 -10.28 16.43 -20.92
CA PRO A 9 -9.10 16.19 -20.09
C PRO A 9 -8.92 17.20 -18.94
N LYS A 10 -9.29 18.46 -19.17
CA LYS A 10 -9.19 19.55 -18.18
C LYS A 10 -10.36 19.61 -17.19
N SER A 11 -11.37 18.75 -17.33
CA SER A 11 -12.51 18.74 -16.42
C SER A 11 -12.09 18.32 -15.02
N LYS A 12 -12.49 19.10 -14.01
CA LYS A 12 -12.29 18.77 -12.59
C LYS A 12 -12.96 17.46 -12.18
N TYR A 13 -13.94 16.99 -12.95
CA TYR A 13 -14.68 15.75 -12.68
C TYR A 13 -14.07 14.51 -13.35
N ARG A 14 -13.11 14.67 -14.27
CA ARG A 14 -12.54 13.52 -14.99
C ARG A 14 -11.93 12.49 -14.04
N LYS A 15 -11.10 12.95 -13.10
CA LYS A 15 -10.49 12.06 -12.08
C LYS A 15 -11.56 11.39 -11.22
N PHE A 16 -12.62 12.10 -10.87
CA PHE A 16 -13.74 11.54 -10.09
C PHE A 16 -14.40 10.38 -10.83
N PHE A 17 -14.73 10.54 -12.12
CA PHE A 17 -15.33 9.47 -12.91
C PHE A 17 -14.37 8.32 -13.21
N LEU A 18 -13.08 8.59 -13.47
CA LEU A 18 -12.08 7.53 -13.65
C LEU A 18 -11.87 6.74 -12.35
N SER A 19 -11.92 7.40 -11.18
CA SER A 19 -11.91 6.72 -9.88
C SER A 19 -13.15 5.85 -9.68
N ALA A 20 -14.34 6.34 -10.05
CA ALA A 20 -15.55 5.52 -9.99
C ALA A 20 -15.45 4.29 -10.92
N PHE A 21 -14.99 4.50 -12.15
CA PHE A 21 -14.78 3.42 -13.12
C PHE A 21 -13.78 2.37 -12.61
N SER A 22 -12.65 2.81 -12.07
CA SER A 22 -11.63 1.93 -11.47
C SER A 22 -12.20 1.02 -10.38
N ASN A 23 -13.12 1.52 -9.55
CA ASN A 23 -13.71 0.76 -8.44
C ASN A 23 -14.69 -0.33 -8.89
N ILE A 24 -15.24 -0.24 -10.11
CA ILE A 24 -16.19 -1.24 -10.62
C ILE A 24 -15.54 -2.34 -11.45
N LEU A 25 -14.29 -2.18 -11.88
CA LEU A 25 -13.61 -3.15 -12.77
C LEU A 25 -13.61 -4.57 -12.22
N LYS A 26 -13.40 -4.73 -10.91
CA LYS A 26 -13.40 -6.05 -10.27
C LYS A 26 -14.80 -6.67 -10.21
N PRO A 27 -15.86 -6.03 -9.67
CA PRO A 27 -17.20 -6.62 -9.67
C PRO A 27 -17.78 -6.87 -11.07
N THR A 28 -17.43 -6.05 -12.07
CA THR A 28 -17.92 -6.18 -13.45
C THR A 28 -17.00 -7.02 -14.36
N SER A 29 -16.03 -7.75 -13.81
CA SER A 29 -15.18 -8.70 -14.54
C SER A 29 -15.31 -10.12 -13.99
N VAL A 30 -14.65 -11.07 -14.63
CA VAL A 30 -14.54 -12.46 -14.18
C VAL A 30 -13.52 -12.67 -13.05
N TRP A 31 -12.93 -11.60 -12.50
CA TRP A 31 -11.98 -11.73 -11.39
C TRP A 31 -12.68 -12.25 -10.14
N LEU A 32 -12.14 -13.34 -9.56
CA LEU A 32 -12.56 -13.91 -8.27
C LEU A 32 -12.58 -12.84 -7.16
N THR A 33 -13.76 -12.43 -6.73
CA THR A 33 -13.97 -11.27 -5.84
C THR A 33 -13.14 -11.34 -4.56
N LYS A 34 -13.03 -12.54 -3.98
CA LYS A 34 -12.30 -12.81 -2.73
C LYS A 34 -10.78 -12.91 -2.90
N SER A 35 -10.27 -12.97 -4.12
CA SER A 35 -8.85 -13.12 -4.39
C SER A 35 -8.16 -11.79 -4.64
N ILE A 36 -7.01 -11.62 -4.03
CA ILE A 36 -6.06 -10.55 -4.32
C ILE A 36 -5.20 -10.85 -5.56
N LYS A 37 -5.14 -12.11 -5.97
CA LYS A 37 -4.46 -12.54 -7.19
C LYS A 37 -5.42 -12.45 -8.38
N PRO A 38 -4.93 -12.18 -9.60
CA PRO A 38 -5.73 -12.16 -10.83
C PRO A 38 -6.19 -13.57 -11.22
N GLN A 39 -7.11 -14.11 -10.44
CA GLN A 39 -7.71 -15.42 -10.65
C GLN A 39 -9.07 -15.24 -11.33
N VAL A 40 -9.27 -15.97 -12.41
CA VAL A 40 -10.57 -16.05 -13.08
C VAL A 40 -11.50 -16.95 -12.25
N ASP A 41 -12.69 -16.45 -11.97
CA ASP A 41 -13.81 -17.23 -11.47
C ASP A 41 -14.72 -17.55 -12.67
N PRO A 42 -14.67 -18.78 -13.22
CA PRO A 42 -15.42 -19.14 -14.41
C PRO A 42 -16.94 -19.17 -14.18
N PHE A 43 -17.40 -19.16 -12.92
CA PHE A 43 -18.81 -19.21 -12.55
C PHE A 43 -19.35 -17.87 -12.10
N LYS A 44 -18.48 -16.86 -11.95
CA LYS A 44 -18.91 -15.52 -11.58
C LYS A 44 -19.74 -14.92 -12.71
N LYS A 45 -20.93 -14.43 -12.34
CA LYS A 45 -21.74 -13.54 -13.19
C LYS A 45 -21.30 -12.11 -12.91
N PRO A 46 -20.64 -11.42 -13.87
CA PRO A 46 -20.26 -10.03 -13.68
C PRO A 46 -21.48 -9.14 -13.43
N ALA A 47 -21.35 -8.15 -12.56
CA ALA A 47 -22.39 -7.14 -12.37
C ALA A 47 -22.58 -6.27 -13.63
N ASP A 48 -23.76 -5.69 -13.79
CA ASP A 48 -24.00 -4.71 -14.86
C ASP A 48 -23.09 -3.49 -14.69
N VAL A 49 -22.48 -3.06 -15.80
CA VAL A 49 -21.48 -1.99 -15.79
C VAL A 49 -22.11 -0.64 -15.45
N MET A 50 -23.25 -0.31 -16.05
CA MET A 50 -23.90 0.99 -15.89
C MET A 50 -24.55 1.13 -14.51
N GLU A 51 -25.19 0.07 -14.03
CA GLU A 51 -25.73 0.01 -12.67
C GLU A 51 -24.62 0.17 -11.63
N SER A 52 -23.54 -0.61 -11.77
CA SER A 52 -22.37 -0.55 -10.87
C SER A 52 -21.73 0.83 -10.87
N PHE A 53 -21.54 1.43 -12.05
CA PHE A 53 -20.95 2.77 -12.18
C PHE A 53 -21.83 3.85 -11.52
N THR A 54 -23.13 3.82 -11.78
CA THR A 54 -24.09 4.77 -11.21
C THR A 54 -24.11 4.68 -9.68
N LYS A 55 -24.15 3.45 -9.14
CA LYS A 55 -24.10 3.20 -7.70
C LYS A 55 -22.79 3.70 -7.08
N GLN A 56 -21.66 3.45 -7.74
CA GLN A 56 -20.35 3.90 -7.28
C GLN A 56 -20.24 5.42 -7.27
N VAL A 57 -20.70 6.09 -8.33
CA VAL A 57 -20.74 7.56 -8.41
C VAL A 57 -21.61 8.14 -7.29
N LYS A 58 -22.80 7.58 -7.06
CA LYS A 58 -23.70 8.02 -5.98
C LYS A 58 -23.02 7.90 -4.62
N MET A 59 -22.42 6.75 -4.32
CA MET A 59 -21.69 6.54 -3.08
C MET A 59 -20.56 7.57 -2.88
N MET A 60 -19.81 7.89 -3.94
CA MET A 60 -18.75 8.90 -3.88
C MET A 60 -19.29 10.32 -3.69
N CYS A 61 -20.45 10.64 -4.27
CA CYS A 61 -21.14 11.91 -4.04
C CYS A 61 -21.64 12.03 -2.60
N ASP A 62 -22.30 10.99 -2.08
CA ASP A 62 -22.82 10.95 -0.71
C ASP A 62 -21.68 11.14 0.30
N ALA A 63 -20.55 10.42 0.13
CA ALA A 63 -19.36 10.58 0.96
C ALA A 63 -18.76 12.01 0.89
N ASN A 64 -18.84 12.66 -0.27
CA ASN A 64 -18.38 14.04 -0.41
C ASN A 64 -19.36 15.04 0.25
N ASN A 65 -20.67 14.73 0.29
CA ASN A 65 -21.68 15.56 0.95
C ASN A 65 -21.61 15.45 2.48
N GLU A 66 -21.17 14.30 3.01
CA GLU A 66 -20.87 14.12 4.44
C GLU A 66 -19.63 14.89 4.90
N ASN A 67 -18.84 15.45 3.98
CA ASN A 67 -17.62 16.16 4.30
C ASN A 67 -17.92 17.51 4.98
N VAL A 68 -17.68 17.56 6.29
CA VAL A 68 -17.89 18.76 7.14
C VAL A 68 -16.83 19.85 6.92
N LEU A 69 -15.81 19.61 6.09
CA LEU A 69 -14.75 20.58 5.83
C LEU A 69 -15.25 21.73 4.93
N THR A 70 -15.50 22.88 5.54
CA THR A 70 -15.94 24.11 4.86
C THR A 70 -14.78 24.95 4.31
N LYS A 71 -13.55 24.71 4.79
CA LYS A 71 -12.35 25.44 4.36
C LYS A 71 -11.64 24.70 3.21
N LYS A 72 -11.17 25.47 2.23
CA LYS A 72 -10.30 24.95 1.16
C LYS A 72 -8.93 24.60 1.75
N THR A 73 -8.64 23.31 1.85
CA THR A 73 -7.30 22.82 2.21
C THR A 73 -6.43 22.71 0.96
N LYS A 74 -5.15 23.08 1.08
CA LYS A 74 -4.17 22.84 0.02
C LYS A 74 -3.79 21.36 0.01
N ILE A 75 -4.28 20.63 -0.99
CA ILE A 75 -3.97 19.20 -1.15
C ILE A 75 -2.79 19.06 -2.13
N LYS A 76 -1.77 18.31 -1.72
CA LYS A 76 -0.66 17.91 -2.60
C LYS A 76 -0.68 16.39 -2.74
N ILE A 77 -0.89 15.91 -3.95
CA ILE A 77 -0.80 14.49 -4.28
C ILE A 77 0.51 14.28 -5.05
N GLU A 78 1.34 13.36 -4.57
CA GLU A 78 2.59 12.99 -5.23
C GLU A 78 2.58 11.49 -5.51
N ASN A 79 2.84 11.11 -6.76
CA ASN A 79 3.09 9.72 -7.14
C ASN A 79 4.61 9.56 -7.30
N ILE A 80 5.30 9.26 -6.19
CA ILE A 80 6.75 9.09 -6.16
C ILE A 80 7.12 7.95 -5.22
N ASN A 81 8.30 7.35 -5.42
CA ASN A 81 8.90 6.48 -4.41
C ASN A 81 9.35 7.34 -3.23
N PHE A 82 8.73 7.15 -2.06
CA PHE A 82 9.06 7.89 -0.84
C PHE A 82 10.53 7.79 -0.47
N LEU A 83 11.17 6.62 -0.66
CA LEU A 83 12.59 6.42 -0.39
C LEU A 83 13.50 7.32 -1.26
N ASN A 84 13.03 7.72 -2.45
CA ASN A 84 13.78 8.58 -3.37
C ASN A 84 13.44 10.08 -3.22
N LYS A 85 12.39 10.43 -2.49
CA LYS A 85 11.98 11.83 -2.26
C LYS A 85 13.10 12.63 -1.57
N LYS A 86 13.64 13.66 -2.19
CA LYS A 86 14.58 14.56 -1.47
C LYS A 86 13.81 15.32 -0.39
N ILE A 87 14.33 15.31 0.83
CA ILE A 87 13.76 16.03 1.98
C ILE A 87 14.66 17.22 2.27
N ASN A 88 14.04 18.38 2.37
CA ASN A 88 14.71 19.62 2.73
C ASN A 88 14.08 20.11 4.04
N GLY A 89 14.51 19.53 5.15
CA GLY A 89 14.00 19.83 6.49
C GLY A 89 12.63 19.21 6.80
N SER A 90 12.19 19.44 8.04
CA SER A 90 10.90 19.02 8.56
C SER A 90 9.77 19.96 8.12
N PHE A 91 8.59 19.39 7.86
CA PHE A 91 7.41 20.12 7.38
C PHE A 91 6.08 19.43 7.71
N VAL A 92 6.10 18.37 8.53
CA VAL A 92 4.93 17.54 8.82
C VAL A 92 4.68 17.49 10.32
N ASP A 93 3.43 17.75 10.74
CA ASP A 93 3.01 17.64 12.14
C ASP A 93 2.32 16.31 12.47
N LEU A 94 1.84 15.59 11.44
CA LEU A 94 1.17 14.31 11.61
C LEU A 94 1.39 13.42 10.40
N ILE A 95 1.90 12.22 10.63
CA ILE A 95 1.93 11.13 9.65
C ILE A 95 0.85 10.12 10.01
N ILE A 96 0.03 9.74 9.05
CA ILE A 96 -0.88 8.59 9.16
C ILE A 96 -0.60 7.69 7.97
N THR A 97 -0.20 6.44 8.22
CA THR A 97 0.10 5.50 7.14
C THR A 97 -0.18 4.06 7.53
N SER A 98 -0.31 3.21 6.50
CA SER A 98 -0.34 1.75 6.61
C SER A 98 0.74 1.23 5.66
N PRO A 99 1.97 0.96 6.16
CA PRO A 99 3.02 0.45 5.29
C PRO A 99 2.59 -0.88 4.63
N PRO A 100 3.16 -1.22 3.47
CA PRO A 100 2.91 -2.51 2.85
C PRO A 100 3.27 -3.64 3.81
N TYR A 101 2.61 -4.80 3.74
CA TYR A 101 2.90 -5.93 4.63
C TYR A 101 3.81 -6.94 3.94
N VAL A 102 4.85 -7.39 4.64
CA VAL A 102 5.72 -8.43 4.12
C VAL A 102 4.92 -9.70 3.90
N THR A 103 5.11 -10.32 2.73
CA THR A 103 4.54 -11.60 2.30
C THR A 103 3.02 -11.67 2.06
N SER A 104 2.24 -10.60 2.32
CA SER A 104 0.78 -10.70 2.16
C SER A 104 0.36 -10.80 0.70
N TYR A 105 0.89 -9.93 -0.17
CA TYR A 105 0.54 -9.86 -1.60
C TYR A 105 1.38 -8.79 -2.33
N GLU A 106 1.55 -8.95 -3.64
CA GLU A 106 2.18 -7.94 -4.51
C GLU A 106 1.15 -6.84 -4.80
N TYR A 107 1.46 -5.58 -4.48
CA TYR A 107 0.52 -4.47 -4.68
C TYR A 107 0.23 -4.21 -6.17
N ALA A 108 1.16 -4.55 -7.07
CA ALA A 108 0.93 -4.48 -8.51
C ALA A 108 -0.22 -5.42 -8.94
N ASP A 109 -0.36 -6.58 -8.29
CA ASP A 109 -1.44 -7.52 -8.61
C ASP A 109 -2.79 -6.96 -8.17
N LEU A 110 -2.87 -6.21 -7.05
CA LEU A 110 -4.13 -5.60 -6.59
C LEU A 110 -4.69 -4.57 -7.57
N HIS A 111 -3.82 -3.84 -8.26
CA HIS A 111 -4.20 -2.70 -9.09
C HIS A 111 -4.19 -3.01 -10.58
N GLN A 112 -3.89 -4.26 -10.98
CA GLN A 112 -3.71 -4.66 -12.37
C GLN A 112 -4.86 -4.21 -13.29
N LEU A 113 -6.12 -4.48 -12.93
CA LEU A 113 -7.25 -4.06 -13.78
C LEU A 113 -7.26 -2.54 -13.95
N SER A 114 -7.15 -1.80 -12.86
CA SER A 114 -7.18 -0.34 -12.87
C SER A 114 -6.04 0.25 -13.68
N THR A 115 -4.83 -0.30 -13.55
CA THR A 115 -3.64 0.25 -14.21
C THR A 115 -3.65 -0.03 -15.70
N LEU A 116 -4.13 -1.21 -16.12
CA LEU A 116 -4.27 -1.56 -17.54
C LEU A 116 -5.44 -0.80 -18.18
N TRP A 117 -6.63 -0.82 -17.57
CA TRP A 117 -7.81 -0.15 -18.13
C TRP A 117 -7.66 1.36 -18.18
N LEU A 118 -6.92 1.98 -17.27
CA LEU A 118 -6.74 3.43 -17.27
C LEU A 118 -5.47 3.88 -17.99
N ASP A 119 -4.81 2.98 -18.74
CA ASP A 119 -3.59 3.25 -19.51
C ASP A 119 -2.44 3.81 -18.65
N PHE A 120 -2.39 3.44 -17.36
CA PHE A 120 -1.27 3.78 -16.48
C PHE A 120 -0.07 2.87 -16.64
N ALA A 121 -0.26 1.70 -17.24
CA ALA A 121 0.81 0.79 -17.63
C ALA A 121 0.36 -0.04 -18.84
N GLU A 122 1.24 -0.24 -19.82
CA GLU A 122 1.03 -1.22 -20.89
C GLU A 122 1.15 -2.65 -20.34
N ASP A 123 2.08 -2.83 -19.39
CA ASP A 123 2.28 -4.07 -18.66
C ASP A 123 2.30 -3.78 -17.16
N TYR A 124 1.32 -4.32 -16.43
CA TYR A 124 1.22 -4.15 -14.98
C TYR A 124 2.46 -4.62 -14.21
N ARG A 125 3.27 -5.53 -14.78
CA ARG A 125 4.52 -6.00 -14.17
C ARG A 125 5.56 -4.90 -14.03
N SER A 126 5.53 -3.89 -14.90
CA SER A 126 6.38 -2.69 -14.77
C SER A 126 6.20 -1.97 -13.43
N LEU A 127 4.99 -2.04 -12.85
CA LEU A 127 4.67 -1.41 -11.56
C LEU A 127 5.31 -2.14 -10.37
N ARG A 128 5.92 -3.31 -10.59
CA ARG A 128 6.67 -4.03 -9.57
C ARG A 128 8.06 -3.43 -9.36
N GLU A 129 8.58 -2.69 -10.33
CA GLU A 129 9.89 -2.07 -10.21
C GLU A 129 9.84 -0.85 -9.29
N GLY A 130 10.77 -0.78 -8.33
CA GLY A 130 10.91 0.37 -7.44
C GLY A 130 9.89 0.45 -6.29
N THR A 131 9.06 -0.57 -6.06
CA THR A 131 8.20 -0.66 -4.86
C THR A 131 8.97 -1.20 -3.64
N ILE A 132 8.49 -0.87 -2.44
CA ILE A 132 9.05 -1.38 -1.17
C ILE A 132 9.05 -2.90 -1.17
N GLY A 133 10.22 -3.52 -0.92
CA GLY A 133 10.38 -4.98 -0.90
C GLY A 133 10.49 -5.65 -2.28
N SER A 134 10.51 -4.88 -3.37
CA SER A 134 10.73 -5.42 -4.71
C SER A 134 12.15 -5.97 -4.86
N LEU A 135 12.24 -7.24 -5.26
CA LEU A 135 13.51 -7.92 -5.56
C LEU A 135 14.10 -7.48 -6.91
N TYR A 136 13.34 -6.74 -7.74
CA TYR A 136 13.78 -6.31 -9.07
C TYR A 136 14.85 -5.20 -9.02
N HIS A 137 15.15 -4.66 -7.84
CA HIS A 137 16.12 -3.58 -7.66
C HIS A 137 17.30 -4.03 -6.78
N ASN A 138 18.49 -4.19 -7.38
CA ASN A 138 19.81 -4.28 -6.70
C ASN A 138 19.80 -4.96 -5.31
N SER A 139 19.14 -6.11 -5.17
CA SER A 139 19.07 -6.81 -3.89
C SER A 139 20.40 -7.51 -3.63
N ASN A 140 21.27 -6.88 -2.84
CA ASN A 140 22.41 -7.57 -2.27
C ASN A 140 22.00 -8.07 -0.89
N PHE A 141 21.56 -9.33 -0.84
CA PHE A 141 21.10 -9.96 0.40
C PHE A 141 22.12 -9.85 1.54
N ALA A 142 23.42 -9.98 1.25
CA ALA A 142 24.45 -9.84 2.27
C ALA A 142 24.55 -8.42 2.84
N LYS A 143 24.26 -7.40 2.01
CA LYS A 143 24.15 -6.02 2.47
C LYS A 143 22.87 -5.81 3.28
N ASP A 144 21.74 -6.29 2.77
CA ASP A 144 20.44 -6.14 3.43
C ASP A 144 20.47 -6.74 4.84
N ILE A 145 21.00 -7.96 5.00
CA ILE A 145 21.13 -8.62 6.31
C ILE A 145 21.89 -7.75 7.31
N LYS A 146 22.98 -7.09 6.89
CA LYS A 146 23.80 -6.23 7.76
C LYS A 146 23.07 -4.96 8.21
N GLU A 147 22.08 -4.51 7.43
CA GLU A 147 21.29 -3.32 7.74
C GLU A 147 20.08 -3.64 8.62
N LEU A 148 19.71 -4.92 8.78
CA LEU A 148 18.51 -5.29 9.54
C LEU A 148 18.64 -4.99 11.03
N ASN A 149 17.54 -4.55 11.63
CA ASN A 149 17.37 -4.58 13.07
C ASN A 149 17.21 -6.02 13.57
N LYS A 150 17.33 -6.24 14.89
CA LYS A 150 17.40 -7.58 15.50
C LYS A 150 16.16 -8.40 15.20
N THR A 151 14.99 -7.76 15.21
CA THR A 151 13.73 -8.44 14.89
C THR A 151 13.67 -8.89 13.43
N GLY A 152 14.03 -8.00 12.50
CA GLY A 152 14.06 -8.31 11.07
C GLY A 152 15.05 -9.41 10.73
N GLU A 153 16.26 -9.33 11.30
CA GLU A 153 17.31 -10.35 11.15
C GLU A 153 16.82 -11.74 11.59
N LYS A 154 16.25 -11.85 12.79
CA LYS A 154 15.70 -13.10 13.31
C LYS A 154 14.64 -13.70 12.38
N ILE A 155 13.70 -12.89 11.90
CA ILE A 155 12.62 -13.35 11.02
C ILE A 155 13.21 -13.83 9.68
N VAL A 156 14.15 -13.08 9.10
CA VAL A 156 14.76 -13.44 7.83
C VAL A 156 15.54 -14.75 7.92
N PHE A 157 16.31 -14.97 8.99
CA PHE A 157 17.00 -16.25 9.20
C PHE A 157 16.03 -17.43 9.34
N GLN A 158 14.92 -17.24 10.08
CA GLN A 158 13.89 -18.27 10.18
C GLN A 158 13.28 -18.59 8.80
N LEU A 159 12.92 -17.56 8.03
CA LEU A 159 12.39 -17.74 6.68
C LEU A 159 13.41 -18.42 5.74
N TYR A 160 14.70 -18.13 5.90
CA TYR A 160 15.75 -18.66 5.03
C TYR A 160 15.83 -20.19 5.07
N ASN A 161 15.51 -20.79 6.23
CA ASN A 161 15.46 -22.24 6.41
C ASN A 161 14.32 -22.90 5.62
N TYR A 162 13.24 -22.17 5.30
CA TYR A 162 12.08 -22.70 4.58
C TYR A 162 11.98 -22.24 3.12
N ASP A 163 12.43 -21.02 2.83
CA ASP A 163 12.28 -20.38 1.53
C ASP A 163 13.28 -19.22 1.39
N LYS A 164 14.42 -19.52 0.76
CA LYS A 164 15.49 -18.54 0.51
C LYS A 164 15.01 -17.32 -0.28
N ARG A 165 14.08 -17.50 -1.23
CA ARG A 165 13.58 -16.39 -2.05
C ARG A 165 12.71 -15.45 -1.21
N LYS A 166 11.85 -16.00 -0.36
CA LYS A 166 11.03 -15.21 0.58
C LYS A 166 11.88 -14.53 1.64
N ALA A 167 12.92 -15.19 2.15
CA ALA A 167 13.86 -14.57 3.07
C ALA A 167 14.56 -13.34 2.46
N LYS A 168 15.02 -13.45 1.21
CA LYS A 168 15.60 -12.31 0.48
C LYS A 168 14.62 -11.15 0.31
N SER A 169 13.38 -11.45 -0.08
CA SER A 169 12.33 -10.43 -0.23
C SER A 169 11.98 -9.77 1.11
N ALA A 170 11.92 -10.56 2.18
CA ALA A 170 11.67 -10.06 3.52
C ALA A 170 12.81 -9.16 4.03
N ALA A 171 14.07 -9.52 3.77
CA ALA A 171 15.22 -8.70 4.13
C ALA A 171 15.14 -7.32 3.45
N LYS A 172 14.93 -7.30 2.12
CA LYS A 172 14.79 -6.06 1.37
C LYS A 172 13.62 -5.21 1.89
N TYR A 173 12.48 -5.84 2.13
CA TYR A 173 11.30 -5.20 2.68
C TYR A 173 11.60 -4.54 4.03
N PHE A 174 12.20 -5.26 4.98
CA PHE A 174 12.49 -4.75 6.32
C PHE A 174 13.48 -3.58 6.28
N VAL A 175 14.51 -3.67 5.43
CA VAL A 175 15.45 -2.57 5.19
C VAL A 175 14.72 -1.34 4.62
N ASP A 176 13.80 -1.53 3.67
CA ASP A 176 13.02 -0.44 3.10
C ASP A 176 12.05 0.20 4.11
N ILE A 177 11.44 -0.59 5.00
CA ILE A 177 10.61 -0.08 6.10
C ILE A 177 11.46 0.72 7.06
N GLN A 178 12.62 0.21 7.49
CA GLN A 178 13.55 0.95 8.34
C GLN A 178 13.90 2.30 7.71
N LYS A 179 14.33 2.31 6.44
CA LYS A 179 14.64 3.55 5.70
C LYS A 179 13.45 4.50 5.62
N SER A 180 12.24 3.96 5.41
CA SER A 180 11.01 4.76 5.40
C SER A 180 10.71 5.38 6.75
N VAL A 181 11.01 4.69 7.86
CA VAL A 181 10.82 5.21 9.22
C VAL A 181 11.82 6.30 9.55
N TYR A 182 13.11 6.12 9.27
CA TYR A 182 14.10 7.21 9.41
C TYR A 182 13.68 8.44 8.64
N LYS A 183 13.25 8.23 7.40
CA LYS A 183 12.79 9.30 6.53
C LYS A 183 11.51 9.98 7.02
N ALA A 184 10.61 9.21 7.62
CA ALA A 184 9.41 9.75 8.27
C ALA A 184 9.79 10.60 9.49
N PHE A 185 10.80 10.19 10.26
CA PHE A 185 11.34 10.99 11.36
C PHE A 185 11.91 12.32 10.86
N ASP A 186 12.70 12.31 9.78
CA ASP A 186 13.34 13.53 9.25
C ASP A 186 12.35 14.60 8.76
N ILE A 187 11.16 14.21 8.27
CA ILE A 187 10.14 15.17 7.81
C ILE A 187 9.26 15.71 8.94
N LEU A 188 9.29 15.08 10.11
CA LEU A 188 8.46 15.45 11.25
C LEU A 188 9.01 16.68 11.96
N ASN A 189 8.14 17.62 12.29
CA ASN A 189 8.47 18.74 13.16
C ASN A 189 8.69 18.25 14.60
N GLY A 190 9.30 19.07 15.46
CA GLY A 190 9.38 18.77 16.89
C GLY A 190 7.98 18.63 17.51
N ASN A 191 7.81 17.72 18.47
CA ASN A 191 6.54 17.45 19.17
C ASN A 191 5.36 17.05 18.25
N SER A 192 5.66 16.39 17.13
CA SER A 192 4.68 15.88 16.17
C SER A 192 4.40 14.39 16.36
N LEU A 193 3.45 13.84 15.61
CA LEU A 193 2.99 12.46 15.77
C LEU A 193 3.12 11.64 14.49
N ALA A 194 3.36 10.34 14.64
CA ALA A 194 3.27 9.37 13.56
C ALA A 194 2.43 8.16 13.97
N PHE A 195 1.42 7.87 13.16
CA PHE A 195 0.51 6.74 13.34
C PHE A 195 0.71 5.73 12.22
N PHE A 196 1.20 4.54 12.59
CA PHE A 196 1.41 3.42 11.68
C PHE A 196 0.41 2.31 11.96
N VAL A 197 -0.45 2.02 10.98
CA VAL A 197 -1.32 0.85 11.01
C VAL A 197 -0.55 -0.34 10.45
N ILE A 198 -0.19 -1.28 11.32
CA ILE A 198 0.57 -2.46 10.91
C ILE A 198 -0.06 -3.77 11.41
N GLY A 199 0.09 -4.84 10.61
CA GLY A 199 -0.45 -6.16 10.86
C GLY A 199 0.65 -7.19 10.79
N ASN A 200 0.71 -8.07 11.78
CA ASN A 200 1.60 -9.23 11.76
C ASN A 200 1.10 -10.25 10.75
N THR A 201 2.04 -10.92 10.09
CA THR A 201 1.76 -11.95 9.08
C THR A 201 2.40 -13.27 9.48
N GLU A 202 2.08 -14.33 8.74
CA GLU A 202 2.68 -15.65 8.92
C GLU A 202 2.95 -16.26 7.55
N TYR A 203 4.09 -16.93 7.41
CA TYR A 203 4.44 -17.68 6.20
C TYR A 203 5.07 -19.01 6.59
N LYS A 204 4.47 -20.13 6.16
CA LYS A 204 4.93 -21.50 6.47
C LYS A 204 5.27 -21.68 7.96
N SER A 205 4.33 -21.30 8.85
CA SER A 205 4.47 -21.35 10.31
C SER A 205 5.56 -20.44 10.90
N VAL A 206 6.26 -19.64 10.09
CA VAL A 206 7.13 -18.57 10.56
C VAL A 206 6.28 -17.33 10.81
N ARG A 207 6.12 -16.98 12.09
CA ARG A 207 5.45 -15.74 12.49
C ARG A 207 6.33 -14.55 12.16
N ILE A 208 5.76 -13.60 11.43
CA ILE A 208 6.43 -12.37 11.01
C ILE A 208 5.86 -11.20 11.84
N ASP A 209 6.61 -10.81 12.87
CA ASP A 209 6.22 -9.76 13.80
C ASP A 209 6.58 -8.36 13.26
N ASN A 210 5.82 -7.95 12.24
CA ASN A 210 5.96 -6.65 11.58
C ASN A 210 5.85 -5.48 12.57
N ALA A 211 4.94 -5.59 13.56
CA ALA A 211 4.77 -4.58 14.58
C ALA A 211 6.04 -4.41 15.43
N LYS A 212 6.64 -5.51 15.90
CA LYS A 212 7.89 -5.45 16.66
C LYS A 212 9.05 -4.89 15.82
N HIS A 213 9.17 -5.33 14.57
CA HIS A 213 10.18 -4.80 13.65
C HIS A 213 10.03 -3.29 13.42
N LEU A 214 8.78 -2.80 13.26
CA LEU A 214 8.50 -1.39 13.08
C LEU A 214 8.83 -0.58 14.35
N VAL A 215 8.40 -1.05 15.52
CA VAL A 215 8.70 -0.38 16.81
C VAL A 215 10.21 -0.27 17.03
N GLU A 216 10.96 -1.33 16.75
CA GLU A 216 12.42 -1.30 16.81
C GLU A 216 13.01 -0.29 15.82
N SER A 217 12.48 -0.21 14.61
CA SER A 217 12.88 0.80 13.62
C SER A 217 12.58 2.22 14.08
N MET A 218 11.43 2.45 14.72
CA MET A 218 11.03 3.76 15.25
C MET A 218 11.96 4.19 16.39
N MET A 219 12.26 3.29 17.33
CA MET A 219 13.21 3.58 18.41
C MET A 219 14.60 3.92 17.87
N LEU A 220 15.10 3.15 16.89
CA LEU A 220 16.41 3.41 16.27
C LEU A 220 16.46 4.73 15.49
N ALA A 221 15.33 5.16 14.92
CA ALA A 221 15.22 6.45 14.24
C ALA A 221 15.15 7.66 15.18
N GLY A 222 14.86 7.44 16.47
CA GLY A 222 14.73 8.51 17.47
C GLY A 222 13.29 8.89 17.83
N PHE A 223 12.30 8.09 17.45
CA PHE A 223 10.94 8.28 17.95
C PHE A 223 10.87 7.98 19.45
N GLU A 224 10.16 8.83 20.18
CA GLU A 224 9.89 8.70 21.61
C GLU A 224 8.39 8.51 21.87
N GLY A 225 8.02 8.04 23.07
CA GLY A 225 6.61 7.89 23.45
C GLY A 225 5.83 6.86 22.62
N ILE A 226 6.48 5.80 22.17
CA ILE A 226 5.87 4.81 21.27
C ILE A 226 4.82 3.97 22.02
N GLU A 227 3.56 4.10 21.63
CA GLU A 227 2.45 3.27 22.12
C GLU A 227 1.96 2.29 21.05
N VAL A 228 1.62 1.06 21.48
CA VAL A 228 1.13 0.01 20.59
C VAL A 228 -0.25 -0.47 21.06
N THR A 229 -1.27 -0.16 20.27
CA THR A 229 -2.65 -0.61 20.53
C THR A 229 -3.09 -1.65 19.51
N LYS A 230 -3.66 -2.76 20.01
CA LYS A 230 -4.28 -3.79 19.15
C LYS A 230 -5.73 -3.44 18.90
N ARG A 231 -6.14 -3.49 17.62
CA ARG A 231 -7.54 -3.31 17.22
C ARG A 231 -8.11 -4.61 16.62
N LYS A 232 -9.28 -5.03 17.07
CA LYS A 232 -10.05 -6.10 16.44
C LYS A 232 -10.77 -5.55 15.21
N ILE A 233 -10.54 -6.16 14.04
CA ILE A 233 -11.24 -5.79 12.81
C ILE A 233 -12.58 -6.56 12.82
N SER A 234 -13.67 -5.85 13.12
CA SER A 234 -15.02 -6.43 13.28
C SER A 234 -15.73 -6.78 11.97
N LYS A 235 -15.23 -6.32 10.82
CA LYS A 235 -15.81 -6.57 9.48
C LYS A 235 -14.78 -7.16 8.50
N LYS A 236 -14.05 -8.19 8.93
CA LYS A 236 -13.12 -8.90 8.04
C LYS A 236 -13.92 -9.71 7.02
N ILE A 237 -13.99 -9.26 5.77
CA ILE A 237 -14.62 -10.01 4.65
C ILE A 237 -13.77 -11.24 4.26
N LEU A 238 -12.47 -11.21 4.61
CA LEU A 238 -11.49 -12.25 4.29
C LEU A 238 -10.73 -12.68 5.56
N THR A 239 -10.89 -13.94 5.91
CA THR A 239 -9.94 -14.70 6.73
C THR A 239 -9.18 -15.61 5.76
N PRO A 240 -7.83 -15.65 5.77
CA PRO A 240 -7.08 -16.68 5.06
C PRO A 240 -7.49 -18.08 5.52
#